data_AF-A0AAV1Y6C8-F1
#
_entry.id   AF-A0AAV1Y6C8-F1
#
_cell.length_a   1.000
_cell.length_b   1.000
_cell.length_c   1.000
_cell.angle_alpha   90.00
_cell.angle_beta   90.00
_cell.angle_gamma   90.00
#
_symmetry.space_group_name_H-M   'P 1'
#
loop_
_entity.id
_entity.type
_entity.pdbx_description
1 polymer ?
#
loop_
_entity_poly.entity_id
_entity_poly.type
_entity_poly.pdbx_seq_one_letter_code
_entity_poly.pdbx_strand_id
1 'polypeptide(L)'
;MIVVDIFKGSSQPPWKLRSKWNQCKHTLSSMSWVVSHVYREGDTCADKLANFGLSIQNTRWWNFVPHFIINDATRNRANLPNYRFVH
;
A
#
# COMPACT_ATOMS: atom_id res chain seq x y z
N MET A 1 13.99 -5.63 4.53
CA MET A 1 13.09 -5.09 3.47
C MET A 1 13.13 -3.58 3.59
N ILE A 2 13.62 -2.88 2.58
CA ILE A 2 14.10 -1.50 2.71
C ILE A 2 13.10 -0.53 3.39
N VAL A 3 11.80 -0.62 3.07
CA VAL A 3 10.79 0.25 3.67
C VAL A 3 10.65 -0.04 5.17
N VAL A 4 10.47 -1.30 5.57
CA VAL A 4 10.40 -1.68 7.00
C VAL A 4 11.68 -1.27 7.73
N ASP A 5 12.84 -1.42 7.11
CA ASP A 5 14.13 -1.06 7.70
C ASP A 5 14.25 0.46 7.93
N ILE A 6 13.74 1.28 6.99
CA ILE A 6 13.63 2.74 7.16
C ILE A 6 12.73 3.09 8.35
N PHE A 7 11.57 2.44 8.48
CA PHE A 7 10.65 2.68 9.60
C PHE A 7 11.21 2.21 10.94
N LYS A 8 12.04 1.17 10.96
CA LYS A 8 12.77 0.71 12.17
C LYS A 8 14.00 1.54 12.50
N GLY A 9 14.38 2.48 11.64
CA GLY A 9 15.58 3.31 11.81
C GLY A 9 16.90 2.60 11.47
N SER A 10 16.86 1.37 10.94
CA SER A 10 18.05 0.63 10.51
C SER A 10 18.52 1.02 9.09
N SER A 11 17.74 1.82 8.37
CA SER A 11 18.09 2.39 7.07
C SER A 11 17.62 3.83 6.94
N GLN A 12 18.25 4.59 6.04
CA GLN A 12 17.86 5.97 5.73
C GLN A 12 17.00 6.00 4.47
N PRO A 13 15.95 6.85 4.42
CA PRO A 13 15.18 7.04 3.20
C PRO A 13 16.06 7.66 2.11
N PRO A 14 15.82 7.33 0.82
CA PRO A 14 16.46 8.01 -0.29
C PRO A 14 16.31 9.54 -0.16
N TRP A 15 17.38 10.28 -0.47
CA TRP A 15 17.39 11.74 -0.28
C TRP A 15 16.24 12.46 -1.00
N LYS A 16 15.86 11.99 -2.20
CA LYS A 16 14.73 12.50 -2.99
C LYS A 16 13.38 12.39 -2.26
N LEU A 17 13.26 11.47 -1.30
CA LEU A 17 12.06 11.22 -0.51
C LEU A 17 12.15 11.79 0.91
N ARG A 18 13.26 12.42 1.30
CA ARG A 18 13.51 12.87 2.69
C ARG A 18 12.45 13.85 3.20
N SER A 19 12.00 14.77 2.35
CA SER A 19 10.95 15.74 2.71
C SER A 19 9.62 15.02 3.00
N LYS A 20 9.16 14.15 2.08
CA LYS A 20 7.95 13.33 2.25
C LYS A 20 8.05 12.42 3.48
N TRP A 21 9.23 11.85 3.73
CA TRP A 21 9.48 11.03 4.92
C TRP A 21 9.31 11.82 6.23
N ASN A 22 9.85 13.03 6.30
CA ASN A 22 9.70 13.87 7.50
C ASN A 22 8.23 14.23 7.75
N GLN A 23 7.48 14.55 6.70
CA GLN A 23 6.03 14.79 6.80
C GLN A 23 5.30 13.53 7.29
N CYS A 24 5.61 12.36 6.72
CA CYS A 24 5.04 11.08 7.15
C CYS A 24 5.32 10.80 8.63
N LYS A 25 6.56 10.95 9.09
CA LYS A 25 6.92 10.78 10.50
C LYS A 25 6.17 11.75 11.42
N HIS A 26 5.98 13.00 11.00
CA HIS A 26 5.24 13.97 11.78
C HIS A 26 3.79 13.53 11.95
N THR A 27 3.12 13.10 10.88
CA THR A 27 1.75 12.55 10.95
C THR A 27 1.69 11.31 11.83
N LEU A 28 2.69 10.42 11.75
CA LEU A 28 2.71 9.18 12.54
C LEU A 28 3.02 9.42 14.03
N SER A 29 3.66 10.53 14.39
CA SER A 29 3.98 10.84 15.79
C SER A 29 2.73 11.02 16.68
N SER A 30 1.58 11.32 16.08
CA SER A 30 0.30 11.42 16.78
C SER A 30 -0.54 10.13 16.73
N MET A 31 0.01 9.03 16.21
CA MET A 31 -0.70 7.77 16.00
C MET A 31 0.03 6.59 16.63
N SER A 32 -0.72 5.59 17.07
CA SER A 32 -0.17 4.26 17.33
C SER A 32 -0.12 3.47 16.01
N TRP A 33 1.04 2.94 15.64
CA TRP A 33 1.22 2.30 14.34
C TRP A 33 2.13 1.06 14.42
N VAL A 34 1.97 0.16 13.45
CA VAL A 34 2.80 -1.03 13.23
C VAL A 34 3.15 -1.09 11.74
N VAL A 35 4.38 -1.49 11.42
CA VAL A 35 4.84 -1.69 10.05
C VAL A 35 5.21 -3.15 9.81
N SER A 36 4.69 -3.72 8.73
CA SER A 36 4.97 -5.10 8.32
C SER A 36 5.13 -5.18 6.80
N HIS A 37 5.77 -6.24 6.34
CA HIS A 37 5.75 -6.57 4.91
C HIS A 37 4.46 -7.32 4.58
N VAL A 38 3.76 -6.89 3.54
CA VAL A 38 2.69 -7.67 2.91
C VAL A 38 3.23 -8.17 1.58
N TYR A 39 3.11 -9.48 1.31
CA TYR A 39 3.46 -10.03 0.01
C TYR A 39 2.57 -9.41 -1.07
N ARG A 40 3.11 -9.18 -2.27
CA ARG A 40 2.40 -8.52 -3.39
C ARG A 40 0.98 -9.07 -3.65
N GLU A 41 0.82 -10.38 -3.53
CA GLU A 41 -0.47 -11.06 -3.69
C GLU A 41 -1.53 -10.62 -2.66
N GLY A 42 -1.10 -10.18 -1.47
CA GLY A 42 -1.96 -9.63 -0.42
C GLY A 42 -2.30 -8.15 -0.59
N ASP A 43 -1.58 -7.42 -1.45
CA ASP A 43 -1.75 -5.96 -1.63
C ASP A 43 -2.31 -5.57 -3.01
N THR A 44 -2.86 -6.55 -3.75
CA THR A 44 -3.28 -6.37 -5.15
C THR A 44 -4.33 -5.27 -5.34
N CYS A 45 -5.20 -5.04 -4.36
CA CYS A 45 -6.16 -3.92 -4.41
C CYS A 45 -5.45 -2.56 -4.42
N ALA A 46 -4.48 -2.36 -3.52
CA ALA A 46 -3.74 -1.10 -3.44
C ALA A 46 -2.90 -0.87 -4.70
N ASP A 47 -2.24 -1.92 -5.21
CA ASP A 47 -1.49 -1.86 -6.47
C ASP A 47 -2.37 -1.44 -7.65
N LYS A 48 -3.57 -2.03 -7.80
CA LYS A 48 -4.52 -1.68 -8.86
C LYS A 48 -5.02 -0.25 -8.71
N LEU A 49 -5.30 0.20 -7.49
CA LEU A 49 -5.71 1.58 -7.21
C LEU A 49 -4.59 2.59 -7.54
N ALA A 50 -3.35 2.29 -7.14
CA ALA A 50 -2.20 3.13 -7.44
C ALA A 50 -1.97 3.25 -8.96
N ASN A 51 -2.05 2.14 -9.69
CA ASN A 51 -1.95 2.12 -11.15
C ASN A 51 -3.08 2.91 -11.82
N PHE A 52 -4.32 2.75 -11.34
CA PHE A 52 -5.45 3.54 -11.82
C PHE A 52 -5.23 5.04 -11.55
N GLY A 53 -4.67 5.39 -10.39
CA GLY A 53 -4.31 6.76 -10.02
C GLY A 53 -3.38 7.46 -11.02
N LEU A 54 -2.49 6.71 -11.69
CA LEU A 54 -1.62 7.26 -12.73
C LEU A 54 -2.38 7.66 -14.01
N SER A 55 -3.56 7.07 -14.25
CA SER A 55 -4.38 7.32 -15.44
C SER A 55 -5.35 8.50 -15.30
N ILE A 56 -5.51 9.05 -14.09
CA ILE A 56 -6.45 10.13 -13.80
C ILE A 56 -5.71 11.41 -13.44
N GLN A 57 -6.21 12.55 -13.91
CA GLN A 57 -5.64 13.86 -13.61
C GLN A 57 -6.17 14.46 -12.29
N ASN A 58 -7.33 13.97 -11.83
CA ASN A 58 -8.04 14.49 -10.67
C ASN A 58 -8.27 13.40 -9.62
N THR A 59 -8.45 13.83 -8.37
CA THR A 59 -8.84 12.93 -7.28
C THR A 59 -10.24 12.38 -7.52
N ARG A 60 -10.43 11.08 -7.29
CA ARG A 60 -11.74 10.42 -7.36
C ARG A 60 -12.09 9.81 -6.01
N TRP A 61 -13.37 9.87 -5.69
CA TRP A 61 -13.97 9.23 -4.53
C TRP A 61 -15.06 8.28 -5.03
N TRP A 62 -15.19 7.13 -4.37
CA TRP A 62 -16.18 6.12 -4.72
C TRP A 62 -17.01 5.75 -3.50
N ASN A 63 -18.33 5.73 -3.66
CA ASN A 63 -19.25 5.21 -2.63
C ASN A 63 -19.33 3.67 -2.64
N PHE A 64 -18.87 3.05 -3.72
CA PHE A 64 -18.88 1.59 -3.93
C PHE A 64 -17.52 1.11 -4.44
N VAL A 65 -17.23 -0.18 -4.23
CA VAL A 65 -15.98 -0.78 -4.72
C VAL A 65 -15.91 -0.68 -6.25
N PRO A 66 -14.86 -0.06 -6.82
CA PRO A 66 -14.70 0.04 -8.27
C PRO A 66 -14.64 -1.34 -8.94
N HIS A 67 -15.26 -1.46 -10.11
CA HIS A 67 -15.38 -2.74 -10.83
C HIS A 67 -14.03 -3.41 -11.11
N PHE A 68 -12.96 -2.63 -11.32
CA PHE A 68 -11.64 -3.16 -11.65
C PHE A 68 -10.90 -3.80 -10.46
N ILE A 69 -11.37 -3.61 -9.22
CA ILE A 69 -10.83 -4.27 -8.01
C ILE A 69 -11.85 -5.16 -7.30
N ILE A 70 -13.08 -5.30 -7.81
CA ILE A 70 -14.17 -5.97 -7.08
C ILE A 70 -13.84 -7.42 -6.72
N ASN A 71 -13.18 -8.14 -7.63
CA ASN A 71 -12.79 -9.54 -7.42
C ASN A 71 -11.73 -9.66 -6.33
N ASP A 72 -10.68 -8.84 -6.40
CA ASP A 72 -9.59 -8.83 -5.42
C ASP A 72 -10.10 -8.40 -4.04
N ALA A 73 -10.97 -7.38 -4.00
CA ALA A 73 -11.59 -6.90 -2.78
C ALA A 73 -12.48 -7.95 -2.13
N THR A 74 -13.26 -8.69 -2.94
CA THR A 74 -14.12 -9.77 -2.45
C THR A 74 -13.31 -10.93 -1.90
N ARG A 75 -12.23 -11.32 -2.60
CA ARG A 75 -11.31 -12.36 -2.14
C ARG A 75 -10.60 -11.98 -0.84
N ASN A 76 -10.11 -10.73 -0.75
CA ASN A 76 -9.48 -10.21 0.46
C ASN A 76 -10.45 -10.22 1.64
N ARG A 77 -11.70 -9.77 1.42
CA ARG A 77 -12.77 -9.82 2.44
C ARG A 77 -13.08 -11.24 2.92
N ALA A 78 -12.97 -12.22 2.02
CA ALA A 78 -13.17 -13.63 2.35
C ALA A 78 -11.91 -14.31 2.94
N ASN A 79 -10.82 -13.57 3.18
CA ASN A 79 -9.51 -14.09 3.58
C ASN A 79 -8.99 -15.19 2.66
N LEU A 80 -9.36 -15.15 1.37
CA LEU A 80 -8.91 -16.14 0.40
C LEU A 80 -7.46 -15.86 0.00
N PRO A 81 -6.58 -16.88 0.06
CA PRO A 81 -5.19 -16.70 -0.30
C PRO A 81 -5.04 -16.51 -1.81
N ASN A 82 -4.09 -15.68 -2.21
CA ASN A 82 -3.80 -15.34 -3.61
C ASN A 82 -2.58 -16.08 -4.18
N TYR A 83 -2.18 -17.21 -3.57
CA TYR A 83 -1.05 -18.00 -4.05
C TYR A 83 -1.27 -18.48 -5.49
N ARG A 84 -0.27 -18.30 -6.34
CA ARG A 84 -0.14 -19.07 -7.58
C ARG A 84 0.65 -20.33 -7.27
N PHE A 85 0.01 -21.50 -7.36
CA PHE A 85 0.75 -22.75 -7.45
C PHE A 85 1.50 -22.72 -8.79
N VAL A 86 2.81 -22.53 -8.74
CA VAL A 86 3.67 -22.74 -9.90
C VAL A 86 4.05 -24.21 -9.87
N HIS A 87 3.59 -24.96 -10.86
CA HIS A 87 3.88 -26.38 -11.00
C HIS A 87 5.17 -26.60 -11.79
#